data_AF-A0A9W4E4P5-F1
#
_entry.id   AF-A0A9W4E4P5-F1
#
_cell.length_a   1.000
_cell.length_b   1.000
_cell.length_c   1.000
_cell.angle_alpha   90.00
_cell.angle_beta   90.00
_cell.angle_gamma   90.00
#
_symmetry.space_group_name_H-M   'P 1'
#
loop_
_entity.id
_entity.type
_entity.pdbx_description
1 polymer ?
#
loop_
_entity_poly.entity_id
_entity_poly.type
_entity_poly.pdbx_seq_one_letter_code
_entity_poly.pdbx_strand_id
1 'polypeptide(L)'
;MELKHGRDLTRISRELRKMDDRELLKRFRRELRAAAKPLVPAVRASIRQIPSSRPYTAAGLRGQMARATGLEVKTTGRQAAVIIRVDGRKMPVKAKALQAYMEGTKPKWRHPVFGNRNVYVQQQPHPYFFTVMRTGGTRARLAVNRVIDQVSKDIT
;
A
#
# COMPACT_ATOMS: atom_id res chain seq x y z
N MET A 1 -0.34 -1.94 6.42
CA MET A 1 1.04 -1.72 5.94
C MET A 1 1.06 -0.45 5.14
N GLU A 2 2.02 0.42 5.39
CA GLU A 2 2.04 1.80 4.90
C GLU A 2 3.50 2.29 4.78
N LEU A 3 3.79 3.11 3.75
CA LEU A 3 5.04 3.85 3.58
C LEU A 3 4.70 5.35 3.61
N LYS A 4 5.32 6.15 4.49
CA LYS A 4 4.99 7.57 4.74
C LYS A 4 6.16 8.51 4.37
N HIS A 5 5.85 9.64 3.72
CA HIS A 5 6.78 10.76 3.43
C HIS A 5 6.33 12.04 4.16
N GLY A 6 5.91 11.89 5.42
CA GLY A 6 4.92 12.77 6.04
C GLY A 6 5.33 14.22 6.36
N ARG A 7 6.62 14.58 6.45
CA ARG A 7 7.00 15.93 6.93
C ARG A 7 6.86 17.02 5.86
N ASP A 8 7.51 16.86 4.71
CA ASP A 8 7.48 17.87 3.63
C ASP A 8 6.08 17.99 3.00
N LEU A 9 5.41 16.85 2.80
CA LEU A 9 4.03 16.82 2.33
C LEU A 9 3.09 17.56 3.28
N THR A 10 3.30 17.46 4.60
CA THR A 10 2.45 18.15 5.59
C THR A 10 2.70 19.65 5.58
N ARG A 11 3.96 20.09 5.42
CA ARG A 11 4.30 21.51 5.27
C ARG A 11 3.61 22.11 4.04
N ILE A 12 3.83 21.50 2.87
CA ILE A 12 3.28 21.99 1.60
C ILE A 12 1.74 21.97 1.62
N SER A 13 1.15 20.88 2.11
CA SER A 13 -0.32 20.81 2.20
C SER A 13 -0.90 21.87 3.15
N ARG A 14 -0.15 22.32 4.16
CA ARG A 14 -0.56 23.41 5.06
C ARG A 14 -0.45 24.77 4.38
N GLU A 15 0.66 25.05 3.71
CA GLU A 15 0.85 26.31 2.98
C GLU A 15 -0.19 26.46 1.86
N LEU A 16 -0.40 25.42 1.05
CA LEU A 16 -1.44 25.40 0.02
C LEU A 16 -2.85 25.68 0.55
N ARG A 17 -3.14 25.30 1.80
CA ARG A 17 -4.43 25.60 2.44
C ARG A 17 -4.52 27.03 2.94
N LYS A 18 -3.42 27.60 3.43
CA LYS A 18 -3.39 29.00 3.89
C LYS A 18 -3.68 29.96 2.73
N MET A 19 -3.23 29.61 1.53
CA MET A 19 -3.46 30.39 0.31
C MET A 19 -4.91 30.29 -0.22
N ASP A 20 -5.75 29.40 0.34
CA ASP A 20 -7.11 29.05 -0.12
C ASP A 20 -7.24 28.73 -1.63
N ASP A 21 -6.13 28.38 -2.28
CA ASP A 21 -6.13 27.96 -3.69
C ASP A 21 -6.56 26.49 -3.80
N ARG A 22 -7.88 26.32 -3.93
CA ARG A 22 -8.52 25.00 -4.07
C ARG A 22 -8.13 24.29 -5.36
N GLU A 23 -7.81 25.01 -6.43
CA GLU A 23 -7.44 24.40 -7.70
C GLU A 23 -6.00 23.88 -7.66
N LEU A 24 -5.08 24.63 -7.04
CA LEU A 24 -3.72 24.17 -6.79
C LEU A 24 -3.69 22.93 -5.88
N LEU A 25 -4.52 22.89 -4.83
CA LEU A 25 -4.69 21.71 -3.97
C LEU A 25 -5.21 20.48 -4.74
N LYS A 26 -6.17 20.69 -5.64
CA LYS A 26 -6.75 19.63 -6.48
C LYS A 26 -5.72 19.11 -7.48
N ARG A 27 -4.96 20.00 -8.11
CA ARG A 27 -3.84 19.68 -9.00
C ARG A 27 -2.76 18.89 -8.27
N PHE A 28 -2.30 19.36 -7.12
CA PHE A 28 -1.30 18.69 -6.29
C PHE A 28 -1.73 17.26 -5.92
N ARG A 29 -2.98 17.08 -5.48
CA ARG A 29 -3.54 15.74 -5.20
C ARG A 29 -3.54 14.82 -6.43
N ARG A 30 -3.89 15.37 -7.59
CA ARG A 30 -3.94 14.63 -8.86
C ARG A 30 -2.54 14.18 -9.26
N GLU A 31 -1.55 15.06 -9.15
CA GLU A 31 -0.16 14.77 -9.50
C GLU A 31 0.47 13.75 -8.54
N LEU A 32 0.26 13.88 -7.22
CA LEU A 32 0.69 12.88 -6.24
C LEU A 32 0.07 11.51 -6.53
N ARG A 33 -1.21 11.47 -6.88
CA ARG A 33 -1.89 10.23 -7.25
C ARG A 33 -1.31 9.64 -8.53
N ALA A 34 -1.03 10.46 -9.54
CA ALA A 34 -0.44 10.02 -10.80
C ALA A 34 0.96 9.42 -10.60
N ALA A 35 1.80 10.06 -9.78
CA ALA A 35 3.14 9.57 -9.45
C ALA A 35 3.14 8.20 -8.76
N ALA A 36 2.17 7.96 -7.86
CA ALA A 36 2.09 6.70 -7.10
C ALA A 36 1.22 5.62 -7.76
N LYS A 37 0.38 5.96 -8.76
CA LYS A 37 -0.51 5.03 -9.47
C LYS A 37 0.21 3.78 -10.00
N PRO A 38 1.43 3.84 -10.57
CA PRO A 38 2.12 2.67 -11.12
C PRO A 38 2.50 1.61 -10.07
N LEU A 39 2.58 1.96 -8.79
CA LEU A 39 2.94 1.01 -7.74
C LEU A 39 1.78 0.05 -7.39
N VAL A 40 0.53 0.46 -7.59
CA VAL A 40 -0.64 -0.39 -7.34
C VAL A 40 -0.65 -1.65 -8.22
N PRO A 41 -0.51 -1.57 -9.56
CA PRO A 41 -0.43 -2.77 -10.39
C PRO A 41 0.81 -3.62 -10.08
N ALA A 42 1.94 -3.01 -9.69
CA ALA A 42 3.13 -3.77 -9.28
C ALA A 42 2.87 -4.62 -8.03
N VAL A 43 2.24 -4.05 -7.00
CA VAL A 43 1.83 -4.80 -5.79
C VAL A 43 0.81 -5.89 -6.15
N ARG A 44 -0.17 -5.59 -7.01
CA ARG A 44 -1.15 -6.59 -7.47
C ARG A 44 -0.50 -7.73 -8.24
N ALA A 45 0.50 -7.45 -9.07
CA ALA A 45 1.25 -8.46 -9.80
C ALA A 45 2.02 -9.39 -8.85
N SER A 46 2.70 -8.82 -7.85
CA SER A 46 3.40 -9.63 -6.84
C SER A 46 2.45 -10.51 -6.01
N ILE A 47 1.27 -9.99 -5.63
CA ILE A 47 0.24 -10.81 -4.96
C ILE A 47 -0.18 -12.00 -5.82
N ARG A 48 -0.34 -11.81 -7.13
CA ARG A 48 -0.72 -12.89 -8.06
C ARG A 48 0.38 -13.94 -8.19
N GLN A 49 1.65 -13.53 -8.07
CA GLN A 49 2.82 -14.40 -8.15
C GLN A 49 3.14 -15.16 -6.87
N ILE A 50 2.39 -14.93 -5.77
CA ILE A 50 2.56 -15.73 -4.55
C ILE A 50 2.42 -17.23 -4.90
N PRO A 51 3.42 -18.06 -4.55
CA PRO A 51 3.39 -19.49 -4.85
C PRO A 51 2.15 -20.17 -4.25
N SER A 52 1.50 -21.01 -5.04
CA SER A 52 0.36 -21.80 -4.60
C SER A 52 0.24 -23.05 -5.45
N SER A 53 -0.13 -24.18 -4.83
CA SER A 53 -0.46 -25.41 -5.53
C SER A 53 -1.72 -25.28 -6.41
N ARG A 54 -2.57 -24.29 -6.13
CA ARG A 54 -3.78 -24.00 -6.92
C ARG A 54 -3.53 -22.88 -7.92
N PRO A 55 -4.14 -22.94 -9.11
CA PRO A 55 -4.07 -21.84 -10.08
C PRO A 55 -4.67 -20.56 -9.51
N TYR A 56 -4.28 -19.42 -10.08
CA TYR A 56 -4.84 -18.14 -9.68
C TYR A 56 -6.32 -18.07 -10.03
N THR A 57 -7.14 -17.67 -9.06
CA THR A 57 -8.54 -17.34 -9.28
C THR A 57 -8.85 -15.98 -8.65
N ALA A 58 -9.71 -15.20 -9.32
CA ALA A 58 -10.15 -13.92 -8.77
C ALA A 58 -10.93 -14.11 -7.45
N ALA A 59 -11.67 -15.21 -7.29
CA ALA A 59 -12.41 -15.50 -6.08
C ALA A 59 -11.51 -15.89 -4.89
N GLY A 60 -10.34 -16.48 -5.15
CA GLY A 60 -9.41 -16.95 -4.12
C GLY A 60 -8.68 -15.82 -3.37
N LEU A 61 -7.90 -16.22 -2.36
CA LEU A 61 -7.20 -15.29 -1.45
C LEU A 61 -6.33 -14.27 -2.20
N ARG A 62 -5.53 -14.72 -3.18
CA ARG A 62 -4.70 -13.82 -4.01
C ARG A 62 -5.53 -12.78 -4.75
N GLY A 63 -6.66 -13.19 -5.34
CA GLY A 63 -7.57 -12.29 -6.04
C GLY A 63 -8.23 -11.27 -5.09
N GLN A 64 -8.63 -11.71 -3.90
CA GLN A 64 -9.18 -10.85 -2.85
C GLN A 64 -8.15 -9.81 -2.36
N MET A 65 -6.92 -10.24 -2.08
CA MET A 65 -5.82 -9.34 -1.69
C MET A 65 -5.49 -8.32 -2.80
N ALA A 66 -5.47 -8.76 -4.06
CA ALA A 66 -5.23 -7.87 -5.20
C ALA A 66 -6.34 -6.81 -5.33
N ARG A 67 -7.62 -7.17 -5.12
CA ARG A 67 -8.75 -6.23 -5.08
C ARG A 67 -8.68 -5.27 -3.89
N ALA A 68 -8.27 -5.78 -2.73
CA ALA A 68 -8.09 -4.99 -1.51
C ALA A 68 -6.91 -4.00 -1.60
N THR A 69 -6.01 -4.17 -2.58
CA THR A 69 -4.89 -3.26 -2.81
C THR A 69 -5.36 -1.95 -3.42
N GLY A 70 -5.03 -0.83 -2.77
CA GLY A 70 -5.40 0.51 -3.21
C GLY A 70 -4.38 1.58 -2.83
N LEU A 71 -4.57 2.74 -3.46
CA LEU A 71 -3.82 3.97 -3.23
C LEU A 71 -4.73 4.99 -2.54
N GLU A 72 -4.23 5.56 -1.45
CA GLU A 72 -4.88 6.62 -0.69
C GLU A 72 -3.94 7.83 -0.67
N VAL A 73 -4.44 8.99 -1.06
CA VAL A 73 -3.69 10.26 -1.02
C VAL A 73 -4.38 11.16 0.00
N LYS A 74 -3.71 11.39 1.12
CA LYS A 74 -4.13 12.32 2.16
C LYS A 74 -3.34 13.60 1.99
N THR A 75 -4.02 14.70 1.75
CA THR A 75 -3.45 16.06 1.85
C THR A 75 -4.18 16.90 2.88
N THR A 76 -5.09 16.26 3.63
CA THR A 76 -5.90 16.87 4.68
C THR A 76 -5.64 16.19 6.02
N GLY A 77 -5.79 16.95 7.11
CA GLY A 77 -5.69 16.45 8.49
C GLY A 77 -4.30 16.66 9.11
N ARG A 78 -4.02 15.91 10.18
CA ARG A 78 -2.79 16.06 10.99
C ARG A 78 -1.50 15.66 10.24
N GLN A 79 -1.63 14.87 9.17
CA GLN A 79 -0.51 14.39 8.33
C GLN A 79 -0.95 14.26 6.88
N ALA A 80 -0.18 14.82 5.95
CA ALA A 80 -0.30 14.54 4.52
C ALA A 80 0.60 13.36 4.13
N ALA A 81 0.05 12.41 3.37
CA ALA A 81 0.74 11.18 3.01
C ALA A 81 0.16 10.55 1.73
N VAL A 82 1.04 9.91 0.96
CA VAL A 82 0.68 9.01 -0.15
C VAL A 82 0.86 7.58 0.35
N ILE A 83 -0.25 6.84 0.43
CA ILE A 83 -0.33 5.56 1.12
C ILE A 83 -0.76 4.49 0.12
N ILE A 84 0.05 3.44 0.00
CA ILE A 84 -0.36 2.21 -0.68
C ILE A 84 -0.58 1.17 0.39
N ARG A 85 -1.71 0.48 0.33
CA ARG A 85 -2.05 -0.56 1.31
C ARG A 85 -2.89 -1.67 0.70
N VAL A 86 -2.76 -2.85 1.28
CA VAL A 86 -3.76 -3.91 1.15
C VAL A 86 -4.77 -3.75 2.29
N ASP A 87 -5.98 -3.31 1.96
CA ASP A 87 -6.99 -2.94 2.94
C ASP A 87 -7.75 -4.17 3.47
N GLY A 88 -7.45 -4.59 4.70
CA GLY A 88 -8.15 -5.69 5.36
C GLY A 88 -9.66 -5.47 5.50
N ARG A 89 -10.15 -4.22 5.45
CA ARG A 89 -11.60 -3.94 5.49
C ARG A 89 -12.31 -4.33 4.20
N LYS A 90 -11.57 -4.45 3.09
CA LYS A 90 -12.06 -4.91 1.78
C LYS A 90 -11.90 -6.42 1.59
N MET A 91 -11.36 -7.12 2.58
CA MET A 91 -11.26 -8.57 2.61
C MET A 91 -12.52 -9.17 3.25
N PRO A 92 -12.86 -10.45 2.97
CA PRO A 92 -13.95 -11.13 3.67
C PRO A 92 -13.79 -11.10 5.19
N VAL A 93 -14.90 -11.19 5.93
CA VAL A 93 -14.94 -10.99 7.38
C VAL A 93 -13.96 -11.88 8.14
N LYS A 94 -13.83 -13.15 7.74
CA LYS A 94 -12.93 -14.13 8.34
C LYS A 94 -11.47 -14.02 7.84
N ALA A 95 -11.22 -13.16 6.86
CA ALA A 95 -9.95 -13.04 6.14
C ALA A 95 -9.24 -11.67 6.32
N LYS A 96 -9.78 -10.78 7.17
CA LYS A 96 -9.31 -9.39 7.32
C LYS A 96 -7.86 -9.22 7.76
N ALA A 97 -7.26 -10.25 8.35
CA ALA A 97 -5.87 -10.22 8.81
C ALA A 97 -4.93 -11.01 7.89
N LEU A 98 -5.44 -11.78 6.93
CA LEU A 98 -4.63 -12.76 6.20
C LEU A 98 -3.52 -12.10 5.40
N GLN A 99 -3.76 -10.92 4.85
CA GLN A 99 -2.73 -10.14 4.15
C GLN A 99 -1.52 -9.80 5.04
N ALA A 100 -1.75 -9.57 6.34
CA ALA A 100 -0.69 -9.21 7.28
C ALA A 100 0.17 -10.41 7.68
N TYR A 101 -0.45 -11.57 7.78
CA TYR A 101 0.22 -12.84 8.01
C TYR A 101 0.96 -13.35 6.78
N MET A 102 0.37 -13.22 5.58
CA MET A 102 1.04 -13.55 4.31
C MET A 102 2.35 -12.79 4.15
N GLU A 103 2.36 -11.50 4.49
CA GLU A 103 3.59 -10.69 4.44
C GLU A 103 4.62 -11.08 5.51
N GLY A 104 4.18 -11.70 6.61
CA GLY A 104 5.04 -11.98 7.77
C GLY A 104 5.16 -10.82 8.78
N THR A 105 4.28 -9.81 8.71
CA THR A 105 4.22 -8.75 9.75
C THR A 105 3.52 -9.18 11.03
N LYS A 106 2.76 -10.29 10.97
CA LYS A 106 2.14 -10.93 12.12
C LYS A 106 2.86 -12.25 12.44
N PRO A 107 2.68 -12.80 13.67
CA PRO A 107 3.25 -14.08 14.05
C PRO A 107 2.93 -15.17 13.02
N LYS A 108 3.88 -16.08 12.80
CA LYS A 108 3.76 -17.14 11.79
C LYS A 108 2.50 -17.99 12.04
N TRP A 109 1.81 -18.37 10.97
CA TRP A 109 0.65 -19.25 11.08
C TRP A 109 1.06 -20.62 11.57
N ARG A 110 0.32 -21.13 12.55
CA ARG A 110 0.45 -22.49 13.05
C ARG A 110 -0.89 -23.19 12.92
N HIS A 111 -0.85 -24.44 12.49
CA HIS A 111 -2.02 -25.30 12.49
C HIS A 111 -1.61 -26.71 12.95
N PRO A 112 -2.52 -27.46 13.59
CA PRO A 112 -2.27 -28.86 13.86
C PRO A 112 -2.14 -29.63 12.55
N VAL A 113 -1.38 -30.73 12.58
CA VAL A 113 -1.39 -31.70 11.49
C VAL A 113 -2.77 -32.36 11.46
N PHE A 114 -3.32 -32.55 10.26
CA PHE A 114 -4.60 -33.22 10.13
C PHE A 114 -4.50 -34.65 10.72
N GLY A 115 -5.43 -35.00 11.63
CA GLY A 115 -5.41 -36.29 12.33
C GLY A 115 -4.53 -36.35 13.59
N ASN A 116 -3.67 -35.37 13.84
CA ASN A 116 -2.86 -35.32 15.07
C ASN A 116 -2.79 -33.90 15.64
N ARG A 117 -3.61 -33.64 16.66
CA ARG A 117 -3.73 -32.32 17.32
C ARG A 117 -2.53 -31.96 18.22
N ASN A 118 -1.67 -32.92 18.54
CA ASN A 118 -0.50 -32.68 19.39
C ASN A 118 0.70 -32.13 18.59
N VAL A 119 0.68 -32.31 17.27
CA VAL A 119 1.75 -31.83 16.38
C VAL A 119 1.27 -30.58 15.64
N TYR A 120 1.99 -29.49 15.83
CA TYR A 120 1.69 -28.20 15.19
C TYR A 120 2.76 -27.87 14.16
N VAL A 121 2.34 -27.63 12.93
CA VAL A 121 3.21 -27.18 11.85
C VAL A 121 3.13 -25.67 11.72
N GLN A 122 4.28 -25.06 11.44
CA GLN A 122 4.40 -23.63 11.17
C GLN A 122 4.49 -23.39 9.66
N GLN A 123 3.60 -22.58 9.13
CA GLN A 123 3.63 -22.16 7.73
C GLN A 123 4.48 -20.89 7.59
N GLN A 124 5.40 -20.91 6.62
CA GLN A 124 6.24 -19.75 6.32
C GLN A 124 5.42 -18.65 5.62
N PRO A 125 5.65 -17.37 5.93
CA PRO A 125 5.07 -16.27 5.19
C PRO A 125 5.67 -16.17 3.78
N HIS A 126 4.96 -15.51 2.88
CA HIS A 126 5.42 -15.16 1.54
C HIS A 126 5.35 -13.63 1.36
N PRO A 127 6.41 -12.91 1.76
CA PRO A 127 6.48 -11.45 1.61
C PRO A 127 6.30 -11.03 0.15
N TYR A 128 5.37 -10.11 -0.08
CA TYR A 128 4.97 -9.64 -1.41
C TYR A 128 4.94 -8.11 -1.47
N PHE A 129 4.59 -7.44 -0.37
CA PHE A 129 4.33 -6.01 -0.34
C PHE A 129 5.61 -5.19 -0.19
N PHE A 130 6.38 -5.40 0.88
CA PHE A 130 7.56 -4.59 1.17
C PHE A 130 8.70 -4.86 0.20
N THR A 131 8.77 -6.08 -0.35
CA THR A 131 9.74 -6.44 -1.40
C THR A 131 9.52 -5.57 -2.64
N VAL A 132 8.29 -5.50 -3.15
CA VAL A 132 7.95 -4.64 -4.30
C VAL A 132 8.13 -3.17 -3.96
N MET A 133 7.71 -2.75 -2.78
CA MET A 133 7.78 -1.34 -2.39
C MET A 133 9.22 -0.87 -2.15
N ARG A 134 10.17 -1.74 -1.79
CA ARG A 134 11.60 -1.39 -1.76
C ARG A 134 12.16 -1.22 -3.17
N THR A 135 11.90 -2.17 -4.06
CA THR A 135 12.45 -2.15 -5.43
C THR A 135 11.81 -1.07 -6.31
N GLY A 136 10.48 -0.96 -6.30
CA GLY A 136 9.73 0.05 -7.05
C GLY A 136 9.66 1.41 -6.36
N GLY A 137 9.95 1.46 -5.06
CA GLY A 137 9.83 2.66 -4.24
C GLY A 137 10.75 3.79 -4.67
N THR A 138 11.96 3.51 -5.15
CA THR A 138 12.92 4.56 -5.54
C THR A 138 12.39 5.43 -6.68
N ARG A 139 11.85 4.81 -7.74
CA ARG A 139 11.29 5.57 -8.88
C ARG A 139 10.05 6.38 -8.48
N ALA A 140 9.17 5.79 -7.67
CA ALA A 140 7.99 6.48 -7.17
C ALA A 140 8.35 7.62 -6.21
N ARG A 141 9.38 7.46 -5.37
CA ARG A 141 9.91 8.51 -4.50
C ARG A 141 10.43 9.69 -5.30
N LEU A 142 11.24 9.43 -6.32
CA LEU A 142 11.73 10.49 -7.21
C LEU A 142 10.59 11.23 -7.90
N ALA A 143 9.57 10.51 -8.38
CA ALA A 143 8.40 11.11 -9.01
C ALA A 143 7.59 11.98 -8.02
N VAL A 144 7.39 11.50 -6.78
CA VAL A 144 6.70 12.26 -5.72
C VAL A 144 7.49 13.51 -5.32
N ASN A 145 8.81 13.39 -5.16
CA ASN A 145 9.68 14.53 -4.84
C ASN A 145 9.64 15.59 -5.95
N ARG A 146 9.65 15.18 -7.22
CA ARG A 146 9.51 16.12 -8.34
C ARG A 146 8.19 16.90 -8.31
N VAL A 147 7.09 16.24 -7.95
CA VAL A 147 5.78 16.92 -7.78
C VAL A 147 5.81 17.90 -6.63
N ILE A 148 6.44 17.52 -5.51
CA ILE A 148 6.68 18.40 -4.36
C ILE A 148 7.48 19.64 -4.77
N ASP A 149 8.58 19.46 -5.50
CA ASP A 149 9.46 20.54 -5.93
C ASP A 149 8.75 21.48 -6.90
N GLN A 150 7.98 20.94 -7.86
CA GLN A 150 7.23 21.72 -8.82
C GLN A 150 6.21 22.62 -8.14
N VAL A 151 5.42 22.07 -7.21
CA VAL A 151 4.41 22.87 -6.48
C VAL A 151 5.06 23.84 -5.50
N SER A 152 6.23 23.52 -4.95
CA SER A 152 6.96 24.47 -4.09
C SER A 152 7.42 25.72 -4.86
N LYS A 153 7.77 25.57 -6.14
CA LYS A 153 8.09 26.70 -7.03
C LYS A 153 6.87 27.55 -7.36
N ASP A 154 5.69 26.96 -7.43
CA ASP A 154 4.45 27.70 -7.71
C ASP A 154 3.96 28.52 -6.49
N ILE A 155 4.50 28.27 -5.29
CA ILE A 155 4.14 28.93 -4.01
C ILE A 155 5.12 30.05 -3.63
N THR A 156 6.36 30.03 -4.13
CA THR A 156 7.43 31.00 -3.80
C THR A 156 7.54 32.03 -4.90
#